data_AF-A0A926AC07-F1
#
_entry.id   AF-A0A926AC07-F1
#
_cell.length_a   1.000
_cell.length_b   1.000
_cell.length_c   1.000
_cell.angle_alpha   90.00
_cell.angle_beta   90.00
_cell.angle_gamma   90.00
#
_symmetry.space_group_name_H-M   'P 1'
#
loop_
_entity.id
_entity.type
_entity.pdbx_description
1 polymer ?
#
loop_
_entity_poly.entity_id
_entity_poly.type
_entity_poly.pdbx_seq_one_letter_code
_entity_poly.pdbx_strand_id
1 'polypeptide(L)'
;MQLIRGRFFRLGLLTFLVGLISITAYVQLNRVTETNRRKRARVVPADKDIPAVGLSLNETYGTVPGSPENTERALKQIYTLLPTYTERQKAGQVKTLGLSTDVYINPTAYGFRAFTYRKDKEAFKNQPGRRAIMAIFTNPDYRYADSVMLRRHADIASPYVVSKTRPDGSAIGGPKESGTRDVLVSTDLYFHKNIKTHKRQHTTMNPVGFYMVLWDDGSVERIPYDRALRIPISYGSYTIAFPGQAGIPNSAMTYDEFTTKVAHWKVPPRGAPGAAGVAYDGKPVVETN
;
A
#
# COMPACT_ATOMS: atom_id res chain seq x y z
N MET A 1 -62.81 -4.46 -24.05
CA MET A 1 -62.10 -3.37 -23.32
C MET A 1 -61.85 -3.77 -21.86
N GLN A 2 -61.12 -4.87 -21.60
CA GLN A 2 -60.87 -5.38 -20.23
C GLN A 2 -59.43 -5.91 -20.00
N LEU A 3 -58.49 -5.71 -20.93
CA LEU A 3 -57.14 -6.29 -20.86
C LEU A 3 -56.02 -5.36 -20.36
N ILE A 4 -56.32 -4.10 -19.99
CA ILE A 4 -55.28 -3.12 -19.63
C ILE A 4 -55.07 -2.96 -18.11
N ARG A 5 -56.01 -3.40 -17.26
CA ARG A 5 -55.92 -3.20 -15.80
C ARG A 5 -54.92 -4.11 -15.07
N GLY A 6 -54.44 -5.20 -15.69
CA GLY A 6 -53.53 -6.16 -15.04
C GLY A 6 -52.04 -5.79 -15.08
N ARG A 7 -51.60 -4.92 -16.01
CA ARG A 7 -50.16 -4.60 -16.19
C ARG A 7 -49.64 -3.51 -15.25
N PHE A 8 -50.48 -2.53 -14.89
CA PHE A 8 -50.07 -1.44 -13.99
C PHE A 8 -49.87 -1.91 -12.54
N PHE A 9 -50.63 -2.89 -12.08
CA PHE A 9 -50.51 -3.41 -10.71
C PHE A 9 -49.20 -4.20 -10.50
N ARG A 10 -48.71 -4.90 -11.53
CA ARG A 10 -47.44 -5.64 -11.47
C ARG A 10 -46.21 -4.71 -11.52
N LEU A 11 -46.31 -3.56 -12.19
CA LEU A 11 -45.22 -2.59 -12.23
C LEU A 11 -45.04 -1.88 -10.88
N GLY A 12 -46.13 -1.44 -10.24
CA GLY A 12 -46.08 -0.76 -8.94
C GLY A 12 -45.54 -1.65 -7.80
N LEU A 13 -45.88 -2.94 -7.80
CA LEU A 13 -45.37 -3.90 -6.81
C LEU A 13 -43.86 -4.14 -6.96
N LEU A 14 -43.35 -4.16 -8.20
CA LEU A 14 -41.93 -4.36 -8.48
C LEU A 14 -41.11 -3.15 -8.01
N THR A 15 -41.57 -1.92 -8.26
CA THR A 15 -40.87 -0.71 -7.80
C THR A 15 -40.87 -0.60 -6.27
N PHE A 16 -41.97 -1.00 -5.62
CA PHE A 16 -42.06 -1.02 -4.16
C PHE A 16 -41.11 -2.04 -3.53
N LEU A 17 -41.01 -3.25 -4.12
CA LEU A 17 -40.08 -4.29 -3.67
C LEU A 17 -38.60 -3.89 -3.86
N VAL A 18 -38.26 -3.25 -4.99
CA VAL A 18 -36.88 -2.74 -5.23
C VAL A 18 -36.53 -1.62 -4.24
N GLY A 19 -37.49 -0.73 -3.92
CA GLY A 19 -37.33 0.29 -2.88
C GLY A 19 -37.09 -0.31 -1.49
N LEU A 20 -37.86 -1.33 -1.11
CA LEU A 20 -37.74 -2.01 0.19
C LEU A 20 -36.39 -2.73 0.35
N ILE A 21 -35.92 -3.40 -0.71
CA ILE A 21 -34.61 -4.07 -0.75
C ILE A 21 -33.48 -3.03 -0.64
N SER A 22 -33.63 -1.87 -1.28
CA SER A 22 -32.62 -0.80 -1.21
C SER A 22 -32.53 -0.17 0.19
N ILE A 23 -33.67 0.03 0.87
CA ILE A 23 -33.72 0.56 2.23
C ILE A 23 -33.14 -0.45 3.23
N THR A 24 -33.47 -1.73 3.11
CA THR A 24 -32.93 -2.78 4.00
C THR A 24 -31.43 -2.98 3.80
N ALA A 25 -30.94 -2.94 2.54
CA ALA A 25 -29.51 -2.97 2.25
C ALA A 25 -28.78 -1.75 2.83
N TYR A 26 -29.35 -0.55 2.73
CA TYR A 26 -28.79 0.68 3.30
C TYR A 26 -28.73 0.64 4.84
N VAL A 27 -29.78 0.14 5.50
CA VAL A 27 -29.82 -0.02 6.97
C VAL A 27 -28.82 -1.09 7.44
N GLN A 28 -28.68 -2.20 6.70
CA GLN A 28 -27.67 -3.24 6.98
C GLN A 28 -26.24 -2.70 6.83
N LEU A 29 -25.97 -1.95 5.75
CA LEU A 29 -24.66 -1.33 5.52
C LEU A 29 -24.31 -0.39 6.68
N ASN A 30 -25.25 0.49 7.07
CA ASN A 30 -25.06 1.43 8.16
C ASN A 30 -24.80 0.74 9.51
N ARG A 31 -25.54 -0.34 9.83
CA ARG A 31 -25.29 -1.14 11.04
C ARG A 31 -23.93 -1.82 11.05
N VAL A 32 -23.44 -2.31 9.91
CA VAL A 32 -22.09 -2.90 9.79
C VAL A 32 -21.02 -1.83 9.99
N THR A 33 -21.17 -0.63 9.40
CA THR A 33 -20.26 0.50 9.66
C THR A 33 -20.27 0.93 11.12
N GLU A 34 -21.42 1.01 11.77
CA GLU A 34 -21.51 1.47 13.16
C GLU A 34 -20.94 0.42 14.14
N THR A 35 -21.20 -0.87 13.88
CA THR A 35 -20.59 -1.97 14.65
C THR A 35 -19.07 -1.99 14.47
N ASN A 36 -18.58 -1.75 13.26
CA ASN A 36 -17.15 -1.61 12.99
C ASN A 36 -16.56 -0.34 13.64
N ARG A 37 -17.32 0.76 13.71
CA ARG A 37 -16.91 2.01 14.39
C ARG A 37 -16.80 1.80 15.90
N ARG A 38 -17.76 1.09 16.51
CA ARG A 38 -17.74 0.72 17.94
C ARG A 38 -16.66 -0.32 18.27
N LYS A 39 -16.40 -1.28 17.38
CA LYS A 39 -15.26 -2.23 17.54
C LYS A 39 -13.90 -1.57 17.34
N ARG A 40 -13.80 -0.55 16.48
CA ARG A 40 -12.57 0.26 16.28
C ARG A 40 -12.37 1.35 17.35
N ALA A 41 -13.39 1.67 18.14
CA ALA A 41 -13.28 2.60 19.28
C ALA A 41 -12.39 2.08 20.44
N ARG A 42 -11.78 0.88 20.30
CA ARG A 42 -10.79 0.32 21.22
C ARG A 42 -9.40 0.20 20.59
N VAL A 43 -8.79 1.29 20.12
CA VAL A 43 -7.32 1.32 19.89
C VAL A 43 -6.72 2.73 20.05
N VAL A 44 -7.34 3.62 20.83
CA VAL A 44 -6.62 4.79 21.35
C VAL A 44 -6.52 4.54 22.85
N PRO A 45 -5.31 4.32 23.40
CA PRO A 45 -5.14 4.19 24.84
C PRO A 45 -5.78 5.41 25.52
N ALA A 46 -6.44 5.21 26.66
CA ALA A 46 -6.88 6.37 27.42
C ALA A 46 -5.63 7.17 27.83
N ASP A 47 -5.76 8.48 28.00
CA ASP A 47 -4.62 9.33 28.31
C ASP A 47 -3.81 8.85 29.52
N LYS A 48 -4.52 8.34 30.53
CA LYS A 48 -3.96 7.72 31.73
C LYS A 48 -3.08 6.48 31.47
N ASP A 49 -3.30 5.79 30.35
CA ASP A 49 -2.60 4.57 29.95
C ASP A 49 -1.36 4.87 29.09
N ILE A 50 -1.14 6.15 28.71
CA ILE A 50 0.04 6.57 27.94
C ILE A 50 1.19 6.86 28.92
N PRO A 51 2.35 6.18 28.81
CA PRO A 51 3.52 6.45 29.64
C PRO A 51 3.95 7.92 29.52
N ALA A 52 4.59 8.46 30.57
CA ALA A 52 5.13 9.83 30.53
C ALA A 52 6.14 10.03 29.38
N VAL A 53 6.88 8.98 29.03
CA VAL A 53 7.84 8.94 27.92
C VAL A 53 7.19 8.78 26.54
N GLY A 54 5.86 8.66 26.48
CA GLY A 54 5.09 8.36 25.28
C GLY A 54 4.96 6.86 24.99
N LEU A 55 3.97 6.53 24.17
CA LEU A 55 3.71 5.19 23.65
C LEU A 55 4.11 5.15 22.18
N SER A 56 5.01 4.23 21.81
CA SER A 56 5.25 3.87 20.42
C SER A 56 4.90 2.42 20.17
N LEU A 57 4.25 2.15 19.04
CA LEU A 57 3.83 0.80 18.65
C LEU A 57 4.85 0.10 17.75
N ASN A 58 5.81 0.84 17.17
CA ASN A 58 6.81 0.34 16.24
C ASN A 58 7.99 1.33 16.14
N GLU A 59 8.69 1.58 17.26
CA GLU A 59 9.87 2.46 17.26
C GLU A 59 11.11 1.68 16.82
N THR A 60 11.81 2.23 15.83
CA THR A 60 13.05 1.66 15.29
C THR A 60 14.30 2.31 15.87
N TYR A 61 14.16 3.29 16.76
CA TYR A 61 15.28 4.06 17.33
C TYR A 61 16.21 4.62 16.23
N GLY A 62 15.62 5.16 15.17
CA GLY A 62 16.37 5.73 14.05
C GLY A 62 17.03 4.72 13.13
N THR A 63 16.81 3.41 13.32
CA THR A 63 17.37 2.35 12.46
C THR A 63 16.40 1.93 11.35
N VAL A 64 16.93 1.27 10.32
CA VAL A 64 16.14 0.65 9.25
C VAL A 64 16.30 -0.88 9.37
N PRO A 65 15.45 -1.56 10.16
CA PRO A 65 15.55 -3.00 10.34
C PRO A 65 15.21 -3.79 9.06
N GLY A 66 15.79 -4.99 8.93
CA GLY A 66 15.62 -5.87 7.78
C GLY A 66 16.84 -5.89 6.85
N SER A 67 16.71 -6.56 5.71
CA SER A 67 17.75 -6.66 4.67
C SER A 67 17.16 -6.26 3.32
N PRO A 68 17.41 -5.02 2.84
CA PRO A 68 16.95 -4.51 1.55
C PRO A 68 17.27 -5.43 0.36
N GLU A 69 18.32 -6.22 0.47
CA GLU A 69 18.74 -7.22 -0.52
C GLU A 69 17.67 -8.31 -0.73
N ASN A 70 16.88 -8.64 0.30
CA ASN A 70 15.73 -9.54 0.16
C ASN A 70 14.65 -8.94 -0.74
N THR A 71 14.36 -7.65 -0.55
CA THR A 71 13.43 -6.91 -1.41
C THR A 71 13.97 -6.78 -2.82
N GLU A 72 15.26 -6.47 -2.98
CA GLU A 72 15.87 -6.36 -4.31
C GLU A 72 15.75 -7.69 -5.09
N ARG A 73 16.05 -8.82 -4.43
CA ARG A 73 15.90 -10.15 -5.03
C ARG A 73 14.45 -10.42 -5.43
N ALA A 74 13.49 -10.11 -4.55
CA ALA A 74 12.08 -10.28 -4.83
C ALA A 74 11.60 -9.37 -5.98
N LEU A 75 12.03 -8.11 -6.03
CA LEU A 75 11.68 -7.18 -7.12
C LEU A 75 12.23 -7.66 -8.46
N LYS A 76 13.45 -8.20 -8.50
CA LYS A 76 14.02 -8.84 -9.71
C LYS A 76 13.19 -10.05 -10.15
N GLN A 77 12.73 -10.88 -9.22
CA GLN A 77 11.82 -11.99 -9.53
C GLN A 77 10.44 -11.51 -9.98
N ILE A 78 9.92 -10.42 -9.40
CA ILE A 78 8.66 -9.82 -9.83
C ILE A 78 8.79 -9.25 -11.24
N TYR A 79 9.91 -8.61 -11.57
CA TYR A 79 10.19 -8.05 -12.90
C TYR A 79 10.00 -9.11 -14.00
N THR A 80 10.45 -10.34 -13.78
CA THR A 80 10.29 -11.43 -14.77
C THR A 80 8.84 -11.86 -14.97
N LEU A 81 7.93 -11.54 -14.06
CA LEU A 81 6.49 -11.90 -14.14
C LEU A 81 5.66 -10.81 -14.84
N LEU A 82 6.16 -9.57 -14.89
CA LEU A 82 5.40 -8.41 -15.37
C LEU A 82 5.02 -8.46 -16.85
N PRO A 83 5.86 -8.96 -17.78
CA PRO A 83 5.47 -9.07 -19.19
C PRO A 83 4.21 -9.94 -19.36
N THR A 84 4.21 -11.14 -18.77
CA THR A 84 3.07 -12.06 -18.80
C THR A 84 1.82 -11.43 -18.17
N TYR A 85 1.97 -10.76 -17.03
CA TYR A 85 0.85 -10.06 -16.38
C TYR A 85 0.26 -8.98 -17.28
N THR A 86 1.13 -8.19 -17.92
CA THR A 86 0.73 -7.10 -18.82
C THR A 86 -0.01 -7.62 -20.05
N GLU A 87 0.48 -8.70 -20.67
CA GLU A 87 -0.18 -9.35 -21.81
C GLU A 87 -1.56 -9.87 -21.44
N ARG A 88 -1.66 -10.58 -20.30
CA ARG A 88 -2.93 -11.09 -19.79
C ARG A 88 -3.90 -9.97 -19.46
N GLN A 89 -3.41 -8.84 -18.94
CA GLN A 89 -4.24 -7.67 -18.65
C GLN A 89 -4.78 -7.06 -19.95
N LYS A 90 -3.95 -6.90 -20.98
CA LYS A 90 -4.37 -6.42 -22.31
C LYS A 90 -5.39 -7.36 -22.97
N ALA A 91 -5.25 -8.67 -22.75
CA ALA A 91 -6.20 -9.68 -23.22
C ALA A 91 -7.49 -9.77 -22.38
N GLY A 92 -7.68 -8.92 -21.36
CA GLY A 92 -8.87 -8.95 -20.49
C GLY A 92 -8.96 -10.20 -19.59
N GLN A 93 -7.86 -10.94 -19.42
CA GLN A 93 -7.81 -12.19 -18.65
C GLN A 93 -7.58 -11.94 -17.16
N VAL A 94 -7.01 -10.80 -16.80
CA VAL A 94 -6.79 -10.39 -15.40
C VAL A 94 -8.06 -9.75 -14.86
N LYS A 95 -8.84 -10.51 -14.06
CA LYS A 95 -10.08 -10.04 -13.43
C LYS A 95 -9.89 -9.49 -12.02
N THR A 96 -8.66 -9.50 -11.48
CA THR A 96 -8.38 -9.27 -10.05
C THR A 96 -7.54 -8.02 -9.78
N LEU A 97 -7.41 -7.70 -8.48
CA LEU A 97 -6.92 -6.41 -7.99
C LEU A 97 -5.40 -6.18 -8.16
N GLY A 98 -4.57 -7.21 -8.45
CA GLY A 98 -3.13 -7.03 -8.65
C GLY A 98 -2.36 -8.30 -9.07
N LEU A 99 -1.08 -8.14 -9.43
CA LEU A 99 -0.18 -9.20 -9.92
C LEU A 99 -0.14 -10.44 -9.01
N SER A 100 0.10 -10.26 -7.70
CA SER A 100 0.23 -11.39 -6.77
C SER A 100 -1.00 -12.28 -6.77
N THR A 101 -2.19 -11.69 -6.86
CA THR A 101 -3.46 -12.40 -6.93
C THR A 101 -3.62 -13.13 -8.27
N ASP A 102 -3.24 -12.52 -9.39
CA ASP A 102 -3.32 -13.20 -10.69
C ASP A 102 -2.34 -14.37 -10.79
N VAL A 103 -1.11 -14.21 -10.29
CA VAL A 103 -0.11 -15.29 -10.20
C VAL A 103 -0.63 -16.44 -9.33
N TYR A 104 -1.30 -16.12 -8.21
CA TYR A 104 -1.87 -17.14 -7.33
C TYR A 104 -3.01 -17.93 -7.98
N ILE A 105 -3.85 -17.27 -8.77
CA ILE A 105 -5.00 -17.89 -9.43
C ILE A 105 -4.58 -18.64 -10.70
N ASN A 106 -3.58 -18.14 -11.42
CA ASN A 106 -3.13 -18.66 -12.71
C ASN A 106 -1.64 -19.05 -12.68
N PRO A 107 -1.17 -19.87 -11.73
CA PRO A 107 0.26 -20.10 -11.49
C PRO A 107 1.00 -20.63 -12.72
N THR A 108 0.35 -21.48 -13.52
CA THR A 108 0.96 -22.07 -14.72
C THR A 108 1.21 -21.07 -15.83
N ALA A 109 0.42 -19.99 -15.91
CA ALA A 109 0.67 -18.91 -16.88
C ALA A 109 2.01 -18.22 -16.63
N TYR A 110 2.50 -18.28 -15.39
CA TYR A 110 3.76 -17.67 -14.94
C TYR A 110 4.87 -18.71 -14.72
N GLY A 111 4.69 -19.94 -15.22
CA GLY A 111 5.68 -21.02 -15.08
C GLY A 111 5.75 -21.67 -13.70
N PHE A 112 4.83 -21.37 -12.77
CA PHE A 112 4.74 -22.07 -11.49
C PHE A 112 3.96 -23.37 -11.62
N ARG A 113 4.28 -24.35 -10.75
CA ARG A 113 3.49 -25.58 -10.62
C ARG A 113 2.06 -25.24 -10.17
N ALA A 114 1.07 -25.85 -10.82
CA ALA A 114 -0.31 -25.79 -10.38
C ALA A 114 -0.46 -26.30 -8.94
N PHE A 115 -1.43 -25.75 -8.22
CA PHE A 115 -1.80 -26.20 -6.88
C PHE A 115 -3.31 -26.02 -6.72
N THR A 116 -3.93 -26.83 -5.87
CA THR A 116 -5.38 -26.80 -5.65
C THR A 116 -5.67 -26.26 -4.27
N TYR A 117 -6.71 -25.42 -4.14
CA TYR A 117 -7.22 -25.04 -2.83
C TYR A 117 -7.61 -26.29 -2.03
N ARG A 118 -7.12 -26.39 -0.79
CA ARG A 118 -7.50 -27.46 0.16
C ARG A 118 -8.13 -26.79 1.38
N LYS A 119 -9.20 -27.39 1.91
CA LYS A 119 -9.82 -26.94 3.17
C LYS A 119 -8.85 -27.09 4.35
N ASP A 120 -8.00 -28.12 4.30
CA ASP A 120 -6.86 -28.27 5.20
C ASP A 120 -5.83 -27.18 4.88
N LYS A 121 -5.69 -26.23 5.80
CA LYS A 121 -4.79 -25.09 5.68
C LYS A 121 -3.32 -25.49 5.64
N GLU A 122 -2.92 -26.52 6.38
CA GLU A 122 -1.51 -26.93 6.43
C GLU A 122 -1.12 -27.69 5.17
N ALA A 123 -1.96 -28.60 4.70
CA ALA A 123 -1.77 -29.26 3.40
C ALA A 123 -1.75 -28.22 2.25
N PHE A 124 -2.60 -27.18 2.32
CA PHE A 124 -2.59 -26.11 1.34
C PHE A 124 -1.29 -25.30 1.36
N LYS A 125 -0.84 -24.89 2.55
CA LYS A 125 0.38 -24.08 2.72
C LYS A 125 1.62 -24.75 2.17
N ASN A 126 1.71 -26.07 2.30
CA ASN A 126 2.89 -26.85 1.96
C ASN A 126 2.99 -27.27 0.48
N GLN A 127 2.01 -26.92 -0.37
CA GLN A 127 2.09 -27.22 -1.80
C GLN A 127 3.27 -26.47 -2.47
N PRO A 128 4.14 -27.15 -3.25
CA PRO A 128 5.35 -26.55 -3.81
C PRO A 128 5.11 -25.29 -4.66
N GLY A 129 4.10 -25.31 -5.53
CA GLY A 129 3.74 -24.14 -6.37
C GLY A 129 3.34 -22.92 -5.53
N ARG A 130 2.53 -23.15 -4.48
CA ARG A 130 2.16 -22.09 -3.53
C ARG A 130 3.39 -21.54 -2.81
N ARG A 131 4.25 -22.41 -2.26
CA ARG A 131 5.46 -21.98 -1.53
C ARG A 131 6.40 -21.13 -2.40
N ALA A 132 6.58 -21.51 -3.67
CA ALA A 132 7.40 -20.74 -4.61
C ALA A 132 6.86 -19.32 -4.85
N ILE A 133 5.54 -19.19 -5.04
CA ILE A 133 4.90 -17.87 -5.21
C ILE A 133 5.02 -17.05 -3.92
N MET A 134 4.73 -17.67 -2.77
CA MET A 134 4.84 -16.99 -1.47
C MET A 134 6.27 -16.54 -1.17
N ALA A 135 7.30 -17.28 -1.59
CA ALA A 135 8.69 -16.87 -1.40
C ALA A 135 9.05 -15.56 -2.13
N ILE A 136 8.32 -15.22 -3.21
CA ILE A 136 8.50 -13.98 -3.96
C ILE A 136 7.70 -12.84 -3.30
N PHE A 137 6.43 -13.09 -2.99
CA PHE A 137 5.50 -12.03 -2.56
C PHE A 137 5.44 -11.82 -1.04
N THR A 138 5.95 -12.76 -0.24
CA THR A 138 6.09 -12.63 1.22
C THR A 138 7.54 -12.34 1.55
N ASN A 139 7.87 -11.06 1.67
CA ASN A 139 9.20 -10.61 2.06
C ASN A 139 9.45 -10.91 3.55
N PRO A 140 10.53 -11.60 3.97
CA PRO A 140 10.76 -11.93 5.38
C PRO A 140 10.85 -10.69 6.31
N ASP A 141 11.14 -9.51 5.76
CA ASP A 141 11.20 -8.27 6.50
C ASP A 141 9.81 -7.68 6.82
N TYR A 142 8.71 -8.32 6.39
CA TYR A 142 7.33 -7.90 6.70
C TYR A 142 7.09 -7.64 8.20
N ARG A 143 7.84 -8.34 9.06
CA ARG A 143 7.74 -8.23 10.52
C ARG A 143 8.15 -6.84 11.05
N TYR A 144 8.92 -6.10 10.27
CA TYR A 144 9.39 -4.75 10.62
C TYR A 144 8.55 -3.64 9.98
N ALA A 145 7.71 -3.97 9.00
CA ALA A 145 6.87 -3.01 8.27
C ALA A 145 6.04 -2.15 9.23
N ASP A 146 5.81 -0.88 8.93
CA ASP A 146 4.93 -0.02 9.74
C ASP A 146 3.45 -0.42 9.67
N SER A 147 3.05 -1.07 8.56
CA SER A 147 1.70 -1.60 8.38
C SER A 147 1.43 -2.80 9.30
N VAL A 148 0.47 -2.64 10.23
CA VAL A 148 -0.02 -3.73 11.09
C VAL A 148 -0.52 -4.92 10.26
N MET A 149 -1.15 -4.64 9.11
CA MET A 149 -1.63 -5.69 8.21
C MET A 149 -0.48 -6.50 7.63
N LEU A 150 0.60 -5.86 7.17
CA LEU A 150 1.79 -6.57 6.69
C LEU A 150 2.44 -7.38 7.81
N ARG A 151 2.59 -6.81 9.02
CA ARG A 151 3.20 -7.52 10.16
C ARG A 151 2.44 -8.79 10.57
N ARG A 152 1.11 -8.75 10.57
CA ARG A 152 0.27 -9.84 11.10
C ARG A 152 -0.23 -10.82 10.05
N HIS A 153 -0.28 -10.40 8.79
CA HIS A 153 -0.97 -11.12 7.71
C HIS A 153 -0.15 -11.16 6.43
N ALA A 154 1.15 -11.43 6.55
CA ALA A 154 2.09 -11.46 5.44
C ALA A 154 1.79 -12.54 4.37
N ASP A 155 0.91 -13.48 4.69
CA ASP A 155 0.44 -14.51 3.78
C ASP A 155 -0.68 -14.03 2.83
N ILE A 156 -1.33 -12.92 3.15
CA ILE A 156 -2.43 -12.33 2.36
C ILE A 156 -2.21 -10.85 2.01
N ALA A 157 -1.21 -10.20 2.61
CA ALA A 157 -0.85 -8.82 2.33
C ALA A 157 0.51 -8.78 1.61
N SER A 158 0.49 -8.33 0.36
CA SER A 158 1.70 -8.07 -0.42
C SER A 158 2.29 -6.71 -0.03
N PRO A 159 3.59 -6.61 0.29
CA PRO A 159 4.24 -5.32 0.54
C PRO A 159 4.50 -4.55 -0.77
N TYR A 160 4.29 -5.18 -1.93
CA TYR A 160 4.59 -4.62 -3.24
C TYR A 160 3.35 -4.00 -3.88
N VAL A 161 3.48 -2.73 -4.25
CA VAL A 161 2.49 -1.98 -5.03
C VAL A 161 2.93 -2.02 -6.49
N VAL A 162 2.15 -2.70 -7.33
CA VAL A 162 2.37 -2.75 -8.78
C VAL A 162 1.60 -1.60 -9.43
N SER A 163 2.32 -0.73 -10.13
CA SER A 163 1.73 0.39 -10.85
C SER A 163 1.02 -0.09 -12.11
N LYS A 164 -0.16 0.47 -12.37
CA LYS A 164 -0.96 0.17 -13.58
C LYS A 164 -0.89 1.30 -14.61
N THR A 165 -0.73 2.52 -14.11
CA THR A 165 -0.62 3.76 -14.89
C THR A 165 0.42 4.65 -14.23
N ARG A 166 0.89 5.64 -14.98
CA ARG A 166 1.66 6.77 -14.43
C ARG A 166 0.78 7.66 -13.55
N PRO A 167 1.36 8.58 -12.76
CA PRO A 167 0.60 9.44 -11.87
C PRO A 167 -0.40 10.37 -12.59
N ASP A 168 -0.13 10.75 -13.84
CA ASP A 168 -1.04 11.48 -14.73
C ASP A 168 -2.12 10.60 -15.37
N GLY A 169 -2.13 9.29 -15.09
CA GLY A 169 -3.07 8.32 -15.65
C GLY A 169 -2.65 7.73 -17.00
N SER A 170 -1.57 8.21 -17.62
CA SER A 170 -1.08 7.65 -18.88
C SER A 170 -0.49 6.23 -18.69
N ALA A 171 -0.42 5.47 -19.79
CA ALA A 171 -0.03 4.07 -19.74
C ALA A 171 1.47 3.87 -19.48
N ILE A 172 1.81 2.90 -18.64
CA ILE A 172 3.18 2.41 -18.45
C ILE A 172 3.66 1.72 -19.74
N GLY A 173 4.93 1.95 -20.11
CA GLY A 173 5.53 1.41 -21.33
C GLY A 173 5.12 2.12 -22.63
N GLY A 174 4.28 3.17 -22.54
CA GLY A 174 4.00 4.06 -23.66
C GLY A 174 5.07 5.16 -23.83
N PRO A 175 4.95 6.04 -24.84
CA PRO A 175 5.82 7.21 -24.99
C PRO A 175 5.86 8.05 -23.71
N LYS A 176 7.04 8.57 -23.34
CA LYS A 176 7.26 9.41 -22.16
C LYS A 176 8.29 10.49 -22.44
N GLU A 177 8.33 11.47 -21.55
CA GLU A 177 9.32 12.54 -21.60
C GLU A 177 10.75 11.98 -21.49
N SER A 178 11.67 12.58 -22.26
CA SER A 178 13.08 12.18 -22.26
C SER A 178 13.68 12.31 -20.87
N GLY A 179 14.48 11.32 -20.46
CA GLY A 179 15.10 11.26 -19.14
C GLY A 179 14.19 10.78 -18.00
N THR A 180 12.93 10.43 -18.28
CA THR A 180 12.00 9.87 -17.28
C THR A 180 11.87 8.35 -17.39
N ARG A 181 11.54 7.70 -16.27
CA ARG A 181 11.37 6.25 -16.15
C ARG A 181 9.99 5.87 -15.65
N ASP A 182 9.53 4.68 -16.00
CA ASP A 182 8.27 4.14 -15.47
C ASP A 182 8.54 3.38 -14.18
N VAL A 183 7.77 3.67 -13.13
CA VAL A 183 7.80 2.88 -11.90
C VAL A 183 6.90 1.67 -12.10
N LEU A 184 7.48 0.49 -12.11
CA LEU A 184 6.73 -0.76 -12.25
C LEU A 184 6.20 -1.25 -10.90
N VAL A 185 7.07 -1.23 -9.88
CA VAL A 185 6.74 -1.72 -8.54
C VAL A 185 7.42 -0.85 -7.49
N SER A 186 6.74 -0.58 -6.38
CA SER A 186 7.34 0.08 -5.22
C SER A 186 6.94 -0.61 -3.92
N THR A 187 7.75 -0.46 -2.88
CA THR A 187 7.40 -0.87 -1.51
C THR A 187 7.91 0.12 -0.47
N ASP A 188 7.14 0.28 0.60
CA ASP A 188 7.44 1.10 1.78
C ASP A 188 7.96 0.28 2.96
N LEU A 189 8.39 -0.97 2.71
CA LEU A 189 8.78 -1.92 3.75
C LEU A 189 9.89 -1.40 4.68
N TYR A 190 10.80 -0.58 4.14
CA TYR A 190 11.92 0.03 4.86
C TYR A 190 11.70 1.51 5.18
N PHE A 191 10.46 1.98 5.11
CA PHE A 191 10.08 3.31 5.56
C PHE A 191 9.33 3.19 6.89
N HIS A 192 9.93 3.76 7.95
CA HIS A 192 9.39 3.72 9.30
C HIS A 192 9.07 5.13 9.76
N LYS A 193 7.83 5.40 10.13
CA LYS A 193 7.38 6.72 10.58
C LYS A 193 7.82 7.00 12.02
N ASN A 194 8.07 5.97 12.83
CA ASN A 194 8.38 6.07 14.26
C ASN A 194 7.44 7.04 14.98
N ILE A 195 6.13 6.73 14.92
CA ILE A 195 5.11 7.54 15.57
C ILE A 195 5.14 7.25 17.08
N LYS A 196 5.20 8.31 17.87
CA LYS A 196 5.11 8.27 19.33
C LYS A 196 3.96 9.15 19.79
N THR A 197 2.99 8.54 20.47
CA THR A 197 1.83 9.23 21.03
C THR A 197 2.08 9.49 22.50
N HIS A 198 1.95 10.74 22.91
CA HIS A 198 2.18 11.21 24.26
C HIS A 198 0.86 11.50 24.97
N LYS A 199 0.95 11.84 26.27
CA LYS A 199 -0.22 12.28 27.05
C LYS A 199 -0.92 13.46 26.39
N ARG A 200 -2.22 13.62 26.59
CA ARG A 200 -3.11 14.56 25.89
C ARG A 200 -3.19 14.30 24.38
N GLN A 201 -2.82 13.09 23.94
CA GLN A 201 -2.91 12.61 22.56
C GLN A 201 -2.09 13.42 21.54
N HIS A 202 -1.10 14.20 21.99
CA HIS A 202 -0.15 14.80 21.05
C HIS A 202 0.77 13.72 20.50
N THR A 203 1.18 13.87 19.24
CA THR A 203 1.97 12.86 18.54
C THR A 203 3.22 13.50 17.98
N THR A 204 4.36 12.82 18.15
CA THR A 204 5.62 13.14 17.46
C THR A 204 5.94 12.06 16.44
N MET A 205 6.67 12.41 15.39
CA MET A 205 7.07 11.50 14.33
C MET A 205 8.57 11.67 14.07
N ASN A 206 9.29 10.57 13.88
CA ASN A 206 10.73 10.56 13.58
C ASN A 206 11.01 9.64 12.38
N PRO A 207 10.58 10.03 11.18
CA PRO A 207 10.60 9.13 10.02
C PRO A 207 12.04 8.79 9.61
N VAL A 208 12.27 7.53 9.24
CA VAL A 208 13.56 7.02 8.75
C VAL A 208 13.38 6.04 7.60
N GLY A 209 14.44 5.89 6.81
CA GLY A 209 14.57 4.86 5.79
C GLY A 209 14.24 5.31 4.38
N PHE A 210 13.70 4.40 3.57
CA PHE A 210 13.56 4.61 2.14
C PHE A 210 12.49 3.72 1.51
N TYR A 211 12.07 4.11 0.31
CA TYR A 211 11.29 3.27 -0.59
C TYR A 211 12.23 2.45 -1.47
N MET A 212 11.83 1.22 -1.78
CA MET A 212 12.46 0.42 -2.83
C MET A 212 11.61 0.50 -4.08
N VAL A 213 12.21 0.89 -5.20
CA VAL A 213 11.52 1.16 -6.46
C VAL A 213 12.14 0.33 -7.57
N LEU A 214 11.31 -0.43 -8.29
CA LEU A 214 11.66 -1.15 -9.51
C LEU A 214 11.24 -0.30 -10.72
N TRP A 215 12.21 0.09 -11.53
CA TRP A 215 12.04 0.86 -12.76
C TRP A 215 11.82 -0.06 -13.97
N ASP A 216 11.38 0.51 -15.08
CA ASP A 216 11.07 -0.23 -16.31
C ASP A 216 12.29 -0.79 -17.05
N ASP A 217 13.46 -0.19 -16.82
CA ASP A 217 14.76 -0.73 -17.23
C ASP A 217 15.21 -1.95 -16.39
N GLY A 218 14.42 -2.35 -15.38
CA GLY A 218 14.72 -3.47 -14.48
C GLY A 218 15.67 -3.12 -13.34
N SER A 219 16.14 -1.88 -13.25
CA SER A 219 16.95 -1.41 -12.13
C SER A 219 16.09 -1.25 -10.87
N VAL A 220 16.74 -1.48 -9.71
CA VAL A 220 16.13 -1.28 -8.40
C VAL A 220 16.86 -0.15 -7.69
N GLU A 221 16.12 0.84 -7.21
CA GLU A 221 16.67 2.02 -6.56
C GLU A 221 16.11 2.19 -5.14
N ARG A 222 16.97 2.65 -4.23
CA ARG A 222 16.61 3.07 -2.88
C ARG A 222 16.36 4.56 -2.90
N ILE A 223 15.11 4.98 -2.70
CA ILE A 223 14.74 6.39 -2.71
C ILE A 223 14.47 6.83 -1.27
N PRO A 224 15.30 7.72 -0.71
CA PRO A 224 15.08 8.30 0.62
C PRO A 224 13.64 8.79 0.78
N TYR A 225 13.03 8.54 1.94
CA TYR A 225 11.61 8.80 2.15
C TYR A 225 11.22 10.27 1.92
N ASP A 226 12.16 11.18 2.17
CA ASP A 226 12.01 12.63 2.06
C ASP A 226 12.24 13.16 0.64
N ARG A 227 12.73 12.32 -0.27
CA ARG A 227 12.80 12.60 -1.71
C ARG A 227 11.53 12.15 -2.44
N ALA A 228 10.68 11.36 -1.81
CA ALA A 228 9.40 10.97 -2.38
C ALA A 228 8.44 12.17 -2.49
N LEU A 229 7.73 12.25 -3.60
CA LEU A 229 6.77 13.31 -3.89
C LEU A 229 5.36 12.90 -3.47
N ARG A 230 4.54 13.90 -3.14
CA ARG A 230 3.14 13.73 -2.76
C ARG A 230 2.24 14.30 -3.84
N ILE A 231 1.41 13.45 -4.43
CA ILE A 231 0.48 13.84 -5.50
C ILE A 231 -0.94 13.79 -4.96
N PRO A 232 -1.73 14.88 -5.05
CA PRO A 232 -3.14 14.85 -4.68
C PRO A 232 -3.93 13.98 -5.66
N ILE A 233 -4.72 13.03 -5.15
CA ILE A 233 -5.57 12.15 -6.00
C ILE A 233 -7.06 12.46 -5.87
N SER A 234 -7.53 12.84 -4.69
CA SER A 234 -8.91 13.22 -4.40
C SER A 234 -8.99 13.81 -2.99
N TYR A 235 -10.04 14.56 -2.63
CA TYR A 235 -10.36 15.11 -1.30
C TYR A 235 -9.41 14.76 -0.14
N GLY A 236 -8.28 15.47 -0.02
CA GLY A 236 -7.31 15.30 1.08
C GLY A 236 -6.50 14.00 1.07
N SER A 237 -6.65 13.17 0.05
CA SER A 237 -5.90 11.94 -0.19
C SER A 237 -4.74 12.20 -1.14
N TYR A 238 -3.61 11.55 -0.84
CA TYR A 238 -2.36 11.71 -1.58
C TYR A 238 -1.77 10.35 -1.91
N THR A 239 -1.20 10.23 -3.11
CA THR A 239 -0.34 9.11 -3.50
C THR A 239 1.13 9.53 -3.46
N ILE A 240 2.01 8.53 -3.56
CA ILE A 240 3.46 8.72 -3.68
C ILE A 240 3.86 8.69 -5.15
N ALA A 241 4.81 9.54 -5.52
CA ALA A 241 5.62 9.40 -6.72
C ALA A 241 7.10 9.60 -6.41
N PHE A 242 7.95 9.29 -7.37
CA PHE A 242 9.40 9.25 -7.17
C PHE A 242 10.13 10.18 -8.15
N PRO A 243 11.22 10.84 -7.73
CA PRO A 243 12.00 11.69 -8.63
C PRO A 243 12.40 10.96 -9.92
N GLY A 244 12.22 11.61 -11.07
CA GLY A 244 12.49 11.01 -12.39
C GLY A 244 11.40 10.05 -12.90
N GLN A 245 10.30 9.87 -12.16
CA GLN A 245 9.14 9.11 -12.64
C GLN A 245 8.40 9.87 -13.75
N ALA A 246 8.03 9.16 -14.81
CA ALA A 246 7.22 9.70 -15.89
C ALA A 246 5.81 10.06 -15.42
N GLY A 247 5.26 11.17 -15.94
CA GLY A 247 3.88 11.60 -15.67
C GLY A 247 3.65 12.18 -14.28
N ILE A 248 4.69 12.71 -13.62
CA ILE A 248 4.49 13.48 -12.38
C ILE A 248 3.83 14.83 -12.74
N PRO A 249 2.67 15.17 -12.16
CA PRO A 249 2.02 16.45 -12.42
C PRO A 249 2.74 17.60 -11.70
N ASN A 250 2.61 18.81 -12.24
CA ASN A 250 3.16 20.04 -11.63
C ASN A 250 2.62 20.34 -10.21
N SER A 251 1.49 19.73 -9.83
CA SER A 251 0.91 19.84 -8.48
C SER A 251 1.55 18.90 -7.45
N ALA A 252 2.53 18.08 -7.86
CA ALA A 252 3.29 17.24 -6.95
C ALA A 252 4.05 18.12 -5.95
N MET A 253 3.95 17.76 -4.67
CA MET A 253 4.64 18.44 -3.59
C MET A 253 5.84 17.64 -3.12
N THR A 254 6.91 18.34 -2.80
CA THR A 254 8.02 17.76 -2.03
C THR A 254 7.59 17.37 -0.62
N TYR A 255 8.42 16.61 0.08
CA TYR A 255 8.17 16.24 1.48
C TYR A 255 7.95 17.46 2.39
N ASP A 256 8.79 18.49 2.27
CA ASP A 256 8.73 19.70 3.10
C ASP A 256 7.48 20.53 2.79
N GLU A 257 7.13 20.65 1.52
CA GLU A 257 5.90 21.35 1.11
C GLU A 257 4.66 20.63 1.63
N PHE A 258 4.60 19.31 1.49
CA PHE A 258 3.47 18.54 2.01
C PHE A 258 3.36 18.69 3.53
N THR A 259 4.47 18.53 4.25
CA THR A 259 4.46 18.58 5.72
C THR A 259 4.11 19.97 6.27
N THR A 260 4.61 21.03 5.65
CA THR A 260 4.32 22.41 6.10
C THR A 260 2.98 22.93 5.59
N LYS A 261 2.67 22.78 4.29
CA LYS A 261 1.48 23.37 3.67
C LYS A 261 0.20 22.55 3.91
N VAL A 262 0.31 21.21 3.96
CA VAL A 262 -0.85 20.31 4.08
C VAL A 262 -0.98 19.73 5.48
N ALA A 263 0.10 19.22 6.05
CA ALA A 263 0.06 18.64 7.40
C ALA A 263 0.19 19.70 8.51
N HIS A 264 0.49 20.95 8.14
CA HIS A 264 0.63 22.09 9.05
C HIS A 264 1.70 21.91 10.15
N TRP A 265 2.77 21.18 9.84
CA TRP A 265 3.93 21.08 10.72
C TRP A 265 4.75 22.35 10.63
N LYS A 266 5.16 22.90 11.78
CA LYS A 266 6.04 24.08 11.82
C LYS A 266 7.41 23.78 11.23
N VAL A 267 7.90 22.55 11.46
CA VAL A 267 9.16 22.01 10.92
C VAL A 267 8.88 20.60 10.40
N PRO A 268 9.24 20.27 9.14
CA PRO A 268 9.15 18.92 8.62
C PRO A 268 9.88 17.92 9.54
N PRO A 269 9.24 16.83 9.96
CA PRO A 269 9.92 15.84 10.77
C PRO A 269 10.96 15.12 9.92
N ARG A 270 12.22 15.30 10.27
CA ARG A 270 13.33 14.54 9.71
C ARG A 270 13.82 13.58 10.77
N GLY A 271 14.32 12.42 10.35
CA GLY A 271 15.05 11.51 11.23
C GLY A 271 16.15 12.28 11.97
N ALA A 272 15.94 12.63 13.24
CA ALA A 272 16.97 13.30 14.02
C ALA A 272 18.09 12.29 14.33
N PRO A 273 19.38 12.60 14.08
CA PRO A 273 20.46 11.82 14.66
C PRO A 273 20.35 11.90 16.19
N GLY A 274 20.36 10.78 16.92
CA GLY A 274 20.55 10.84 18.38
C GLY A 274 19.63 10.04 19.30
N ALA A 275 18.95 8.99 18.84
CA ALA A 275 18.60 7.88 19.72
C ALA A 275 19.15 6.57 19.13
N ALA A 276 20.48 6.40 19.19
CA ALA A 276 21.22 5.19 18.81
C ALA A 276 20.70 4.45 17.56
N GLY A 277 20.82 5.08 16.40
CA GLY A 277 20.60 4.47 15.09
C GLY A 277 21.23 5.30 13.99
N VAL A 278 22.14 4.71 13.23
CA VAL A 278 22.99 5.37 12.22
C VAL A 278 22.20 5.65 10.94
N ALA A 279 22.37 6.85 10.37
CA ALA A 279 21.81 7.24 9.06
C ALA A 279 22.57 6.61 7.88
N TYR A 280 21.89 6.42 6.74
CA TYR A 280 22.29 5.56 5.63
C TYR A 280 23.54 6.00 4.83
N ASP A 281 23.99 7.26 4.92
CA ASP A 281 25.16 7.73 4.16
C ASP A 281 26.42 8.02 5.00
N GLY A 282 26.36 7.78 6.32
CA GLY A 282 27.51 7.93 7.21
C GLY A 282 28.11 9.35 7.27
N LYS A 283 27.41 10.37 6.74
CA LYS A 283 27.86 11.75 6.82
C LYS A 283 27.08 12.49 7.91
N PRO A 284 27.76 13.23 8.81
CA PRO A 284 27.06 14.10 9.74
C PRO A 284 26.33 15.19 8.96
N VAL A 285 25.05 15.39 9.29
CA VAL A 285 24.30 16.58 8.90
C VAL A 285 25.03 17.75 9.54
N VAL A 286 25.65 18.60 8.71
CA VAL A 286 26.25 19.84 9.18
C VAL A 286 25.10 20.71 9.69
N GLU A 287 25.05 20.92 11.00
CA GLU A 287 24.20 21.94 11.59
C GLU A 287 24.68 23.29 11.06
N THR A 288 23.94 23.86 10.11
CA THR A 288 24.06 25.27 9.78
C THR A 288 23.36 26.06 10.89
N ASN A 289 24.18 26.69 11.75
CA ASN A 289 23.74 27.80 12.60
C ASN A 289 23.33 29.00 11.73
#